data_AF-A0A4R0K0L7-F1
#
_entry.id   AF-A0A4R0K0L7-F1
#
_cell.length_a   1.000
_cell.length_b   1.000
_cell.length_c   1.000
_cell.angle_alpha   90.00
_cell.angle_beta   90.00
_cell.angle_gamma   90.00
#
_symmetry.space_group_name_H-M   'P 1'
#
loop_
_entity.id
_entity.type
_entity.pdbx_description
1 polymer ?
#
loop_
_entity_poly.entity_id
_entity_poly.type
_entity_poly.pdbx_seq_one_letter_code
_entity_poly.pdbx_strand_id
1 'polypeptide(L)'
;MVREYAEEMLGQPEHDGSSGVPVDYDVWPFYRDMTAARAAGHVRPYALGIILDALSLNSSIATVTVIDDNVFDDLFRDLVATNPEGEVVFSLDNNKSIRGLPFDEETVKRLTTREPLGQTSAACLTLAWRHRTHLLGATY
;
A
#
# COMPACT_ATOMS: atom_id res chain seq x y z
N MET A 1 -5.62 -6.94 2.86
CA MET A 1 -4.76 -5.76 3.15
C MET A 1 -3.60 -6.09 4.07
N VAL A 2 -3.79 -6.44 5.37
CA VAL A 2 -2.62 -6.70 6.27
C VAL A 2 -1.71 -7.81 5.74
N ARG A 3 -2.30 -8.87 5.18
CA ARG A 3 -1.57 -9.96 4.52
C ARG A 3 -0.74 -9.48 3.33
N GLU A 4 -1.35 -8.76 2.39
CA GLU A 4 -0.64 -8.15 1.25
C GLU A 4 0.57 -7.33 1.71
N TYR A 5 0.45 -6.51 2.77
CA TYR A 5 1.60 -5.74 3.27
C TYR A 5 2.74 -6.62 3.78
N ALA A 6 2.43 -7.73 4.44
CA ALA A 6 3.44 -8.66 4.92
C ALA A 6 4.09 -9.47 3.79
N GLU A 7 3.33 -9.86 2.79
CA GLU A 7 3.81 -10.63 1.64
C GLU A 7 4.59 -9.74 0.66
N GLU A 8 3.98 -8.64 0.23
CA GLU A 8 4.55 -7.72 -0.77
C GLU A 8 5.72 -6.90 -0.22
N MET A 9 5.61 -6.38 1.01
CA MET A 9 6.59 -5.43 1.55
C MET A 9 7.60 -6.09 2.50
N LEU A 10 7.22 -7.15 3.21
CA LEU A 10 8.10 -7.85 4.17
C LEU A 10 8.58 -9.23 3.66
N GLY A 11 8.11 -9.67 2.49
CA GLY A 11 8.52 -10.95 1.90
C GLY A 11 8.10 -12.17 2.72
N GLN A 12 7.06 -12.05 3.56
CA GLN A 12 6.51 -13.21 4.25
C GLN A 12 5.90 -14.19 3.23
N PRO A 13 5.93 -15.51 3.50
CA PRO A 13 5.33 -16.49 2.59
C PRO A 13 3.85 -16.21 2.34
N GLU A 14 3.40 -16.48 1.11
CA GLU A 14 1.98 -16.43 0.78
C GLU A 14 1.18 -17.34 1.71
N HIS A 15 0.18 -16.77 2.38
CA HIS A 15 -0.83 -17.54 3.09
C HIS A 15 -2.06 -17.71 2.21
N ASP A 16 -1.86 -18.35 1.06
CA ASP A 16 -2.86 -18.60 0.00
C ASP A 16 -3.88 -19.70 0.37
N GLY A 17 -3.71 -20.34 1.53
CA GLY A 17 -4.55 -21.44 1.99
C GLY A 17 -4.28 -22.79 1.31
N SER A 18 -3.30 -22.87 0.39
CA SER A 18 -2.89 -24.11 -0.28
C SER A 18 -2.23 -25.12 0.67
N SER A 19 -1.67 -24.63 1.78
CA SER A 19 -1.12 -25.44 2.87
C SER A 19 -2.18 -26.09 3.76
N GLY A 20 -3.46 -25.70 3.64
CA GLY A 20 -4.56 -26.19 4.46
C GLY A 20 -4.55 -25.71 5.92
N VAL A 21 -3.64 -24.80 6.28
CA VAL A 21 -3.53 -24.23 7.63
C VAL A 21 -4.18 -22.84 7.65
N PRO A 22 -5.24 -22.62 8.45
CA PRO A 22 -5.79 -21.29 8.65
C PRO A 22 -4.75 -20.33 9.25
N VAL A 23 -4.76 -19.08 8.81
CA VAL A 23 -3.93 -18.04 9.42
C VAL A 23 -4.42 -17.77 10.83
N ASP A 24 -3.56 -17.99 11.82
CA ASP A 24 -3.81 -17.59 13.20
C ASP A 24 -3.37 -16.12 13.39
N TYR A 25 -4.37 -15.24 13.38
CA TYR A 25 -4.16 -13.81 13.51
C TYR A 25 -3.75 -13.38 14.93
N ASP A 26 -4.11 -14.14 15.96
CA ASP A 26 -3.88 -13.76 17.36
C ASP A 26 -2.40 -13.93 17.74
N VAL A 27 -1.71 -14.89 17.12
CA VAL A 27 -0.30 -15.16 17.35
C VAL A 27 0.62 -14.43 16.37
N TRP A 28 0.09 -13.80 15.32
CA TRP A 28 0.86 -13.12 14.30
C TRP A 28 1.27 -11.70 14.73
N PRO A 29 2.57 -11.44 15.02
CA PRO A 29 2.98 -10.17 15.62
C PRO A 29 2.66 -8.96 14.74
N PHE A 30 2.94 -9.04 13.43
CA PHE A 30 2.67 -7.95 12.49
C PHE A 30 1.19 -7.58 12.43
N TYR A 31 0.29 -8.57 12.47
CA TYR A 31 -1.15 -8.32 12.49
C TYR A 31 -1.59 -7.61 13.78
N ARG A 32 -1.10 -8.06 14.93
CA ARG A 32 -1.40 -7.46 16.23
C ARG A 32 -0.92 -6.00 16.28
N ASP A 33 0.29 -5.75 15.81
CA ASP A 33 0.91 -4.42 15.86
C ASP A 33 0.21 -3.44 14.89
N MET A 34 -0.11 -3.87 13.66
CA MET A 34 -0.96 -3.12 12.72
C MET A 34 -2.35 -2.82 13.31
N THR A 35 -2.95 -3.79 14.01
CA THR A 35 -4.27 -3.64 14.62
C THR A 35 -4.24 -2.65 15.79
N ALA A 36 -3.22 -2.72 16.63
CA ALA A 36 -3.01 -1.78 17.73
C ALA A 36 -2.78 -0.35 17.21
N ALA A 37 -1.93 -0.19 16.19
CA ALA A 37 -1.67 1.11 15.57
C ALA A 37 -2.92 1.70 14.89
N ARG A 38 -3.76 0.86 14.27
CA ARG A 38 -5.06 1.27 13.75
C ARG A 38 -6.00 1.74 14.86
N ALA A 39 -6.08 1.00 15.97
CA ALA A 39 -6.92 1.37 17.11
C ALA A 39 -6.47 2.70 17.75
N ALA A 40 -5.18 3.00 17.71
CA ALA A 40 -4.60 4.26 18.16
C ALA A 40 -4.74 5.43 17.14
N GLY A 41 -5.21 5.16 15.91
CA GLY A 41 -5.40 6.17 14.87
C GLY A 41 -4.18 6.46 14.00
N HIS A 42 -3.07 5.74 14.21
CA HIS A 42 -1.83 5.91 13.44
C HIS A 42 -1.82 5.14 12.10
N VAL A 43 -2.72 4.15 11.95
CA VAL A 43 -2.97 3.45 10.69
C VAL A 43 -4.42 3.69 10.28
N ARG A 44 -4.61 4.35 9.14
CA ARG A 44 -5.91 4.84 8.66
C ARG A 44 -6.22 4.29 7.27
N PRO A 45 -6.93 3.15 7.17
CA PRO A 45 -7.39 2.62 5.90
C PRO A 45 -8.64 3.35 5.41
N TYR A 46 -8.71 3.62 4.11
CA TYR A 46 -9.81 4.26 3.41
C TYR A 46 -10.22 3.41 2.21
N ALA A 47 -11.52 3.29 1.98
CA ALA A 47 -12.08 2.80 0.72
C ALA A 47 -12.52 4.01 -0.12
N LEU A 48 -11.94 4.18 -1.31
CA LEU A 48 -12.21 5.30 -2.20
C LEU A 48 -13.35 5.00 -3.19
N GLY A 49 -13.72 3.72 -3.35
CA GLY A 49 -14.81 3.29 -4.22
C GLY A 49 -14.49 1.99 -4.94
N ILE A 50 -15.28 1.68 -5.97
CA ILE A 50 -15.07 0.55 -6.88
C ILE A 50 -14.61 1.10 -8.22
N ILE A 51 -13.51 0.57 -8.75
CA ILE A 51 -13.03 0.82 -10.10
C ILE A 51 -13.51 -0.32 -10.98
N LEU A 52 -14.19 0.02 -12.07
CA LEU A 52 -14.61 -0.93 -13.10
C LEU A 52 -13.68 -0.77 -14.30
N ASP A 53 -12.95 -1.82 -14.63
CA ASP A 53 -12.15 -1.87 -15.85
C ASP A 53 -12.98 -2.52 -16.95
N ALA A 54 -13.41 -1.71 -17.93
CA ALA A 54 -14.23 -2.17 -19.04
C ALA A 54 -13.50 -3.16 -19.96
N LEU A 55 -12.16 -3.13 -20.00
CA LEU A 55 -11.37 -4.01 -20.86
C LEU A 55 -11.23 -5.40 -20.25
N SER A 56 -10.87 -5.48 -18.96
CA SER A 56 -10.76 -6.76 -18.24
C SER A 56 -12.10 -7.28 -17.69
N LEU A 57 -13.15 -6.45 -17.72
CA LEU A 57 -14.44 -6.69 -17.06
C LEU A 57 -14.29 -7.02 -15.57
N ASN A 58 -13.21 -6.52 -14.94
CA ASN A 58 -12.93 -6.74 -13.54
C ASN A 58 -13.36 -5.53 -12.70
N SER A 59 -13.68 -5.80 -11.43
CA SER A 59 -13.99 -4.78 -10.44
C SER A 59 -12.95 -4.83 -9.32
N SER A 60 -12.41 -3.67 -8.96
CA SER A 60 -11.44 -3.56 -7.87
C SER A 60 -11.90 -2.55 -6.84
N ILE A 61 -11.76 -2.89 -5.56
CA ILE A 61 -12.00 -1.94 -4.47
C ILE A 61 -10.74 -1.07 -4.34
N ALA A 62 -10.87 0.22 -4.64
CA ALA A 62 -9.79 1.18 -4.48
C ALA A 62 -9.60 1.47 -2.99
N THR A 63 -8.43 1.11 -2.45
CA THR A 63 -8.10 1.36 -1.04
C THR A 63 -6.80 2.12 -0.89
N VAL A 64 -6.72 2.93 0.18
CA VAL A 64 -5.52 3.66 0.59
C VAL A 64 -5.34 3.46 2.08
N THR A 65 -4.11 3.19 2.53
CA THR A 65 -3.77 3.18 3.96
C THR A 65 -2.77 4.28 4.22
N VAL A 66 -3.14 5.23 5.08
CA VAL A 66 -2.21 6.26 5.58
C VAL A 66 -1.62 5.76 6.89
N ILE A 67 -0.29 5.76 6.99
CA ILE A 67 0.46 5.31 8.15
C ILE A 67 1.35 6.46 8.60
N ASP A 68 1.30 6.78 9.90
CA ASP A 68 2.19 7.80 10.48
C ASP A 68 3.66 7.37 10.39
N ASP A 69 4.56 8.33 10.23
CA ASP A 69 5.97 8.12 9.88
C ASP A 69 6.70 7.09 10.78
N ASN A 70 6.68 7.31 12.10
CA ASN A 70 7.38 6.46 13.07
C ASN A 70 6.76 5.05 13.12
N VAL A 71 5.45 4.96 12.93
CA VAL A 71 4.73 3.68 12.89
C VAL A 71 5.07 2.91 11.61
N PHE A 72 5.22 3.61 10.48
CA PHE A 72 5.70 2.99 9.25
C PHE A 72 7.12 2.45 9.42
N ASP A 73 8.04 3.26 9.94
CA ASP A 73 9.43 2.86 10.15
C ASP A 73 9.58 1.65 11.09
N ASP A 74 8.72 1.55 12.11
CA ASP A 74 8.72 0.41 13.03
C ASP A 74 8.10 -0.85 12.43
N LEU A 75 6.91 -0.74 11.81
CA LEU A 75 6.20 -1.88 11.24
C LEU A 75 6.91 -2.46 10.00
N PHE A 76 7.58 -1.59 9.24
CA PHE A 76 8.21 -1.91 7.96
C PHE A 76 9.74 -1.84 8.04
N ARG A 77 10.32 -1.96 9.25
CA ARG A 77 11.77 -1.93 9.47
C ARG A 77 12.55 -2.93 8.61
N ASP A 78 11.95 -4.09 8.37
CA ASP A 78 12.55 -5.20 7.62
C ASP A 78 12.07 -5.25 6.14
N LEU A 79 11.75 -4.08 5.57
CA LEU A 79 11.39 -3.94 4.15
C LEU A 79 12.37 -4.66 3.23
N VAL A 80 11.85 -5.57 2.42
CA VAL A 80 12.66 -6.29 1.44
C VAL A 80 12.76 -5.48 0.14
N ALA A 81 13.96 -5.40 -0.44
CA ALA A 81 14.17 -4.72 -1.72
C ALA A 81 13.53 -5.48 -2.90
N THR A 82 13.36 -6.78 -2.74
CA THR A 82 12.83 -7.73 -3.73
C THR A 82 12.12 -8.85 -3.01
N ASN A 83 10.96 -9.26 -3.50
CA ASN A 83 10.24 -10.43 -3.03
C ASN A 83 9.88 -11.34 -4.23
N PRO A 84 9.26 -12.51 -4.01
CA PRO A 84 8.84 -13.40 -5.11
C PRO A 84 7.87 -12.79 -6.12
N GLU A 85 7.19 -11.70 -5.76
CA GLU A 85 6.18 -11.02 -6.59
C GLU A 85 6.74 -9.83 -7.39
N GLY A 86 7.91 -9.29 -7.03
CA GLY A 86 8.57 -8.22 -7.77
C GLY A 86 9.62 -7.43 -6.99
N GLU A 87 9.93 -6.23 -7.49
CA GLU A 87 10.77 -5.25 -6.79
C GLU A 87 9.90 -4.23 -6.06
N VAL A 88 10.23 -3.94 -4.80
CA VAL A 88 9.57 -2.84 -4.10
C VAL A 88 10.18 -1.53 -4.60
N VAL A 89 9.39 -0.74 -5.32
CA VAL A 89 9.85 0.51 -5.95
C VAL A 89 9.98 1.60 -4.88
N PHE A 90 11.19 1.72 -4.33
CA PHE A 90 11.51 2.80 -3.38
C PHE A 90 12.01 4.08 -4.04
N SER A 91 12.24 4.06 -5.36
CA SER A 91 12.65 5.23 -6.15
C SER A 91 12.31 5.04 -7.62
N LEU A 92 11.94 6.15 -8.28
CA LEU A 92 11.68 6.18 -9.72
C LEU A 92 12.95 6.49 -10.56
N ASP A 93 14.04 6.82 -9.88
CA ASP A 93 15.34 7.06 -10.48
C ASP A 93 16.31 5.96 -10.00
N ASN A 94 17.41 5.69 -10.72
CA ASN A 94 18.44 4.68 -10.34
C ASN A 94 19.11 4.93 -8.97
N ASN A 95 18.67 5.93 -8.22
CA ASN A 95 19.06 6.21 -6.85
C ASN A 95 18.08 5.50 -5.90
N LYS A 96 18.44 4.29 -5.46
CA LYS A 96 17.65 3.47 -4.51
C LYS A 96 17.57 4.13 -3.13
N SER A 97 16.81 5.21 -2.98
CA SER A 97 16.40 5.68 -1.65
C SER A 97 15.36 4.72 -1.11
N ILE A 98 15.50 4.21 0.11
CA ILE A 98 14.54 3.26 0.74
C ILE A 98 13.22 3.97 1.17
N ARG A 99 13.07 5.26 0.86
CA ARG A 99 12.01 6.12 1.42
C ARG A 99 10.69 6.15 0.63
N GLY A 100 10.56 5.35 -0.43
CA GLY A 100 9.37 5.39 -1.28
C GLY A 100 9.30 6.65 -2.14
N LEU A 101 8.20 6.79 -2.87
CA LEU A 101 7.96 7.93 -3.75
C LEU A 101 7.21 9.03 -3.00
N PRO A 102 7.56 10.32 -3.19
CA PRO A 102 6.83 11.40 -2.55
C PRO A 102 5.39 11.43 -3.08
N PHE A 103 4.42 11.57 -2.18
CA PHE A 103 3.02 11.73 -2.56
C PHE A 103 2.73 13.20 -2.91
N ASP A 104 3.28 13.66 -4.03
CA ASP A 104 3.13 15.02 -4.56
C ASP A 104 2.52 15.05 -5.98
N GLU A 105 2.23 16.26 -6.47
CA GLU A 105 1.57 16.43 -7.76
C GLU A 105 2.42 15.94 -8.94
N GLU A 106 3.74 16.10 -8.85
CA GLU A 106 4.68 15.75 -9.91
C GLU A 106 4.72 14.23 -10.07
N THR A 107 4.90 13.52 -8.96
CA THR A 107 4.93 12.06 -8.90
C THR A 107 3.60 11.46 -9.37
N VAL A 108 2.47 12.00 -8.89
CA VAL A 108 1.14 11.55 -9.31
C VAL A 108 0.95 11.74 -10.81
N LYS A 109 1.32 12.91 -11.37
CA LYS A 109 1.23 13.16 -12.81
C LYS A 109 2.12 12.23 -13.61
N ARG A 110 3.36 11.99 -13.16
CA ARG A 110 4.30 11.07 -13.81
C ARG A 110 3.71 9.66 -13.91
N LEU A 111 3.23 9.11 -12.79
CA LEU A 111 2.70 7.75 -12.67
C LEU A 111 1.32 7.52 -13.31
N THR A 112 0.62 8.59 -13.68
CA THR A 112 -0.70 8.50 -14.35
C THR A 112 -0.64 8.87 -15.83
N THR A 113 0.46 9.45 -16.32
CA THR A 113 0.54 9.94 -17.71
C THR A 113 1.80 9.54 -18.47
N ARG A 114 2.99 9.67 -17.87
CA ARG A 114 4.28 9.47 -18.56
C ARG A 114 4.82 8.06 -18.39
N GLU A 115 4.72 7.55 -17.16
CA GLU A 115 5.09 6.19 -16.78
C GLU A 115 3.87 5.53 -16.14
N PRO A 116 2.81 5.30 -16.95
CA PRO A 116 1.51 4.96 -16.41
C PRO A 116 1.55 3.60 -15.70
N LEU A 117 1.07 3.59 -14.46
CA LEU A 117 0.67 2.35 -13.79
C LEU A 117 -0.45 1.65 -14.58
N GLY A 118 -0.73 0.38 -14.24
CA GLY A 118 -1.93 -0.29 -14.71
C GLY A 118 -3.19 0.55 -14.44
N GLN A 119 -4.20 0.49 -15.32
CA GLN A 119 -5.35 1.41 -15.32
C GLN A 119 -6.05 1.50 -13.97
N THR A 120 -6.23 0.36 -13.28
CA THR A 120 -6.82 0.31 -11.93
C THR A 120 -5.96 1.05 -10.91
N SER A 121 -4.64 0.84 -10.93
CA SER A 121 -3.71 1.52 -10.03
C SER A 121 -3.63 3.02 -10.32
N ALA A 122 -3.62 3.43 -11.59
CA ALA A 122 -3.65 4.85 -11.99
C ALA A 122 -4.95 5.53 -11.54
N ALA A 123 -6.10 4.86 -11.68
CA ALA A 123 -7.38 5.35 -11.19
C ALA A 123 -7.40 5.46 -9.65
N CYS A 124 -6.87 4.46 -8.93
CA CYS A 124 -6.74 4.51 -7.47
C CYS A 124 -5.86 5.69 -7.02
N LEU A 125 -4.68 5.87 -7.62
CA LEU A 125 -3.77 6.97 -7.32
C LEU A 125 -4.40 8.35 -7.62
N THR A 126 -5.16 8.45 -8.71
CA THR A 126 -5.90 9.67 -9.07
C THR A 126 -6.98 10.01 -8.01
N LEU A 127 -7.73 9.01 -7.54
CA LEU A 127 -8.72 9.20 -6.48
C LEU A 127 -8.04 9.61 -5.16
N ALA A 128 -6.93 8.95 -4.81
CA ALA A 128 -6.15 9.29 -3.63
C ALA A 128 -5.69 10.75 -3.67
N TRP A 129 -5.10 11.18 -4.79
CA TRP A 129 -4.66 12.57 -4.97
C TRP A 129 -5.83 13.56 -4.88
N ARG A 130 -6.97 13.25 -5.50
CA ARG A 130 -8.18 14.08 -5.43
C ARG A 130 -8.67 14.27 -3.99
N HIS A 131 -8.58 13.25 -3.15
CA HIS A 131 -9.08 13.27 -1.77
C HIS A 131 -8.00 13.53 -0.71
N ARG A 132 -6.76 13.86 -1.11
CA ARG A 132 -5.59 13.99 -0.22
C ARG A 132 -5.80 14.85 1.02
N THR A 133 -6.51 15.98 0.93
CA THR A 133 -6.78 16.87 2.08
C THR A 133 -7.57 16.16 3.18
N HIS A 134 -8.48 15.26 2.79
CA HIS A 134 -9.21 14.44 3.76
C HIS A 134 -8.35 13.29 4.29
N LEU A 135 -7.61 12.61 3.40
CA LEU A 135 -6.78 11.46 3.75
C LEU A 135 -5.65 11.81 4.74
N LEU A 136 -4.99 12.95 4.53
CA LEU A 136 -3.82 13.38 5.29
C LEU A 136 -4.19 14.26 6.50
N GLY A 137 -5.44 14.72 6.59
CA GLY A 137 -5.84 15.78 7.50
C GLY A 137 -5.38 17.15 6.98
N ALA A 138 -6.19 18.19 7.21
CA ALA A 138 -5.87 19.55 6.78
C ALA A 138 -4.70 20.11 7.61
N THR A 139 -3.48 19.83 7.19
CA THR A 139 -2.27 20.51 7.68
C THR A 139 -1.57 21.09 6.46
N TYR A 140 -1.64 22.42 6.30
CA TYR A 140 -0.91 23.20 5.30
C TYR A 140 0.32 23.82 5.96
#